data_AF-A0A519V343-F1
#
_entry.id   AF-A0A519V343-F1
#
_cell.length_a   1.000
_cell.length_b   1.000
_cell.length_c   1.000
_cell.angle_alpha   90.00
_cell.angle_beta   90.00
_cell.angle_gamma   90.00
#
_symmetry.space_group_name_H-M   'P 1'
#
loop_
_entity.id
_entity.type
_entity.pdbx_description
1 polymer ?
#
loop_
_entity_poly.entity_id
_entity_poly.type
_entity_poly.pdbx_seq_one_letter_code
_entity_poly.pdbx_strand_id
1 'polypeptide(L)'
;MLPSTPSPDFLASLREYQPLIRRVCRLYCQDADDRQDLFQEIVLQLWRAWPRYVPRPDVKLSTWLYRIALNVAISNLRQRTRRPARVGLDDDAARFLAQPI
;
A
#
# COMPACT_ATOMS: atom_id res chain seq x y z
N MET A 1 -16.71 -10.96 -8.27
CA MET A 1 -15.86 -11.75 -7.36
C MET A 1 -14.43 -11.53 -7.79
N LEU A 2 -13.54 -11.02 -6.94
CA LEU A 2 -12.11 -10.95 -7.26
C LEU A 2 -11.59 -12.39 -7.38
N PRO A 3 -10.65 -12.70 -8.29
CA PRO A 3 -10.03 -14.02 -8.30
C PRO A 3 -9.38 -14.26 -6.93
N SER A 4 -9.68 -15.39 -6.30
CA SER A 4 -9.23 -15.72 -4.93
C SER A 4 -7.71 -15.93 -4.82
N THR A 5 -7.00 -15.97 -5.95
CA THR A 5 -5.56 -16.24 -6.04
C THR A 5 -4.92 -15.26 -7.03
N PRO A 6 -3.75 -14.67 -6.72
CA PRO A 6 -3.07 -13.79 -7.66
C PRO A 6 -2.58 -14.59 -8.86
N SER A 7 -2.60 -14.02 -10.06
CA SER A 7 -2.00 -14.68 -11.21
C SER A 7 -0.48 -14.85 -10.99
N PRO A 8 0.13 -15.97 -11.43
CA PRO A 8 1.56 -16.18 -11.31
C PRO A 8 2.39 -15.01 -11.90
N ASP A 9 1.95 -14.45 -13.02
CA ASP A 9 2.62 -13.34 -13.70
C ASP A 9 2.61 -12.05 -12.86
N PHE A 10 1.52 -11.79 -12.14
CA PHE A 10 1.43 -10.66 -11.23
C PHE A 10 2.42 -10.81 -10.08
N LEU A 11 2.49 -12.00 -9.47
CA LEU A 11 3.43 -12.24 -8.36
C LEU A 11 4.88 -12.10 -8.80
N ALA A 12 5.24 -12.63 -9.97
CA ALA A 12 6.58 -12.51 -10.52
C ALA A 12 6.95 -11.03 -10.73
N SER A 13 6.07 -10.27 -11.40
CA SER A 13 6.25 -8.84 -11.64
C SER A 13 6.32 -8.05 -10.33
N LEU A 14 5.44 -8.35 -9.36
CA LEU A 14 5.43 -7.67 -8.07
C LEU A 14 6.72 -7.92 -7.30
N ARG A 15 7.27 -9.14 -7.33
CA ARG A 15 8.54 -9.47 -6.69
C ARG A 15 9.70 -8.71 -7.34
N GLU A 16 9.74 -8.69 -8.67
CA GLU A 16 10.78 -7.97 -9.44
C GLU A 16 10.78 -6.46 -9.12
N TYR A 17 9.59 -5.84 -9.10
CA TYR A 17 9.45 -4.40 -8.91
C TYR A 17 9.16 -3.98 -7.46
N GLN A 18 9.26 -4.89 -6.49
CA GLN A 18 9.06 -4.57 -5.08
C GLN A 18 9.96 -3.42 -4.58
N PRO A 19 11.26 -3.33 -4.94
CA PRO A 19 12.11 -2.22 -4.52
C PRO A 19 11.60 -0.86 -5.00
N LEU A 20 11.04 -0.79 -6.21
CA LEU A 20 10.44 0.44 -6.77
C LEU A 20 9.24 0.88 -5.93
N ILE A 21 8.34 -0.05 -5.60
CA ILE A 21 7.15 0.25 -4.81
C ILE A 21 7.54 0.69 -3.39
N ARG A 22 8.50 0.00 -2.77
CA ARG A 22 9.02 0.37 -1.45
C ARG A 22 9.67 1.76 -1.46
N ARG A 23 10.37 2.14 -2.53
CA ARG A 23 10.92 3.48 -2.70
C ARG A 23 9.83 4.55 -2.73
N VAL A 24 8.73 4.30 -3.46
CA VAL A 24 7.57 5.20 -3.46
C VAL A 24 7.00 5.34 -2.05
N CYS A 25 6.83 4.24 -1.31
CA CYS A 25 6.32 4.30 0.06
C CYS A 25 7.20 5.18 0.96
N ARG A 26 8.53 5.05 0.87
CA ARG A 26 9.49 5.86 1.64
C ARG A 26 9.46 7.35 1.28
N LEU A 27 9.18 7.69 0.02
CA LEU A 27 9.10 9.09 -0.41
C LEU A 27 7.86 9.80 0.14
N TYR A 28 6.76 9.07 0.33
CA TYR A 28 5.46 9.64 0.72
C TYR A 28 5.04 9.34 2.16
N CYS A 29 5.84 8.56 2.91
CA CYS A 29 5.53 8.18 4.28
C CYS A 29 6.80 7.95 5.13
N GLN A 30 6.88 8.67 6.26
CA GLN A 30 8.03 8.64 7.18
C GLN A 30 7.89 7.62 8.32
N ASP A 31 6.66 7.33 8.75
CA ASP A 31 6.40 6.32 9.76
C ASP A 31 6.54 4.89 9.18
N ALA A 32 7.01 3.95 9.99
CA ALA A 32 7.33 2.60 9.54
C ALA A 32 6.10 1.74 9.29
N ASP A 33 5.13 1.79 10.20
CA ASP A 33 3.90 1.02 10.13
C ASP A 33 3.03 1.55 8.99
N ASP A 34 2.94 2.86 8.89
CA ASP A 34 2.23 3.54 7.83
C ASP A 34 2.81 3.30 6.42
N ARG A 35 4.13 3.08 6.31
CA ARG A 35 4.76 2.63 5.06
C ARG A 35 4.33 1.23 4.69
N GLN A 36 4.21 0.33 5.67
CA GLN A 36 3.80 -1.04 5.44
C GLN A 36 2.33 -1.09 5.02
N ASP A 37 1.47 -0.26 5.61
CA ASP A 37 0.07 -0.07 5.18
C ASP A 37 -0.01 0.47 3.75
N LEU A 38 0.77 1.53 3.45
CA LEU A 38 0.80 2.10 2.11
C LEU A 38 1.28 1.09 1.06
N PHE A 39 2.30 0.30 1.39
CA PHE A 39 2.77 -0.77 0.51
C PHE A 39 1.65 -1.77 0.19
N GLN A 40 0.92 -2.22 1.21
CA GLN A 40 -0.19 -3.16 1.04
C GLN A 40 -1.31 -2.57 0.18
N GLU A 41 -1.69 -1.32 0.40
CA GLU A 41 -2.71 -0.64 -0.40
C GLU A 41 -2.27 -0.51 -1.87
N ILE A 42 -1.00 -0.15 -2.12
CA ILE A 42 -0.47 -0.11 -3.50
C ILE A 42 -0.56 -1.50 -4.15
N VAL A 43 -0.17 -2.57 -3.46
CA VAL A 43 -0.25 -3.94 -3.98
C VAL A 43 -1.69 -4.33 -4.29
N LEU A 44 -2.65 -3.97 -3.43
CA LEU A 44 -4.07 -4.23 -3.65
C LEU A 44 -4.60 -3.51 -4.88
N GLN A 45 -4.24 -2.24 -5.07
CA GLN A 45 -4.65 -1.46 -6.24
C GLN A 45 -4.00 -1.97 -7.53
N LEU A 46 -2.74 -2.38 -7.46
CA LEU A 46 -2.04 -3.03 -8.57
C LEU A 46 -2.73 -4.34 -8.96
N TRP A 47 -3.08 -5.19 -8.00
CA TRP A 47 -3.83 -6.42 -8.26
C TRP A 47 -5.15 -6.10 -8.97
N ARG A 48 -5.94 -5.16 -8.44
CA ARG A 48 -7.24 -4.79 -9.02
C ARG A 48 -7.09 -4.25 -10.46
N ALA A 49 -5.99 -3.56 -10.74
CA ALA A 49 -5.70 -3.00 -12.06
C ALA A 49 -5.09 -4.03 -13.03
N TRP A 50 -4.44 -5.08 -12.52
CA TRP A 50 -3.68 -6.05 -13.32
C TRP A 50 -4.46 -6.69 -14.47
N PRO A 51 -5.71 -7.16 -14.30
CA PRO A 51 -6.48 -7.75 -15.41
C PRO A 51 -6.78 -6.78 -16.55
N ARG A 52 -6.65 -5.47 -16.32
CA ARG A 52 -6.89 -4.41 -17.30
C ARG A 52 -5.59 -3.85 -17.88
N TYR A 53 -4.44 -4.36 -17.45
CA TYR A 53 -3.16 -3.95 -18.00
C TYR A 53 -3.03 -4.44 -19.44
N VAL A 54 -2.82 -3.51 -20.36
CA VAL A 54 -2.52 -3.78 -21.77
C VAL A 54 -1.07 -3.38 -22.01
N PRO A 55 -0.16 -4.34 -22.24
CA PRO A 55 1.24 -4.04 -22.56
C PRO A 55 1.32 -3.18 -23.81
N ARG A 56 2.21 -2.18 -23.80
CA ARG A 56 2.49 -1.35 -24.97
C ARG A 56 3.99 -1.40 -25.27
N PRO A 57 4.42 -1.51 -26.55
CA PRO A 57 5.83 -1.64 -26.91
C PRO A 57 6.70 -0.46 -26.45
N ASP A 58 6.12 0.73 -26.35
CA ASP A 58 6.76 2.00 -26.00
C ASP A 58 6.76 2.30 -24.49
N VAL A 59 6.04 1.50 -23.68
CA VAL A 59 5.87 1.77 -22.24
C VAL A 59 6.35 0.58 -21.41
N LYS A 60 7.41 0.80 -20.63
CA LYS A 60 7.90 -0.18 -19.65
C LYS A 60 6.83 -0.48 -18.61
N LEU A 61 6.73 -1.74 -18.19
CA LEU A 61 5.86 -2.16 -17.09
C LEU A 61 6.14 -1.36 -15.80
N SER A 62 7.41 -1.10 -15.49
CA SER A 62 7.83 -0.28 -14.35
C SER A 62 7.21 1.12 -14.34
N THR A 63 7.06 1.75 -15.51
CA THR A 63 6.41 3.06 -15.66
C THR A 63 4.93 2.99 -15.27
N TRP A 64 4.23 1.94 -15.70
CA TRP A 64 2.82 1.73 -15.36
C TRP A 64 2.64 1.43 -13.87
N LEU A 65 3.49 0.57 -13.29
CA LEU A 65 3.50 0.27 -11.85
C LEU A 65 3.76 1.51 -11.01
N TYR A 66 4.78 2.30 -11.40
CA TYR A 66 5.12 3.55 -10.73
C TYR A 66 3.95 4.53 -10.72
N ARG A 67 3.23 4.66 -11.85
CA ARG A 67 2.06 5.56 -11.94
C ARG A 67 0.95 5.15 -10.97
N ILE A 68 0.64 3.86 -10.84
CA ILE A 68 -0.36 3.40 -9.87
C ILE A 68 0.12 3.64 -8.44
N ALA A 69 1.36 3.24 -8.12
CA ALA A 69 1.95 3.43 -6.80
C ALA A 69 1.92 4.91 -6.37
N LEU A 70 2.29 5.81 -7.29
CA LEU A 70 2.30 7.25 -7.06
C LEU A 70 0.90 7.81 -6.79
N ASN A 71 -0.09 7.42 -7.61
CA ASN A 71 -1.47 7.88 -7.43
C ASN A 71 -2.05 7.44 -6.07
N VAL A 72 -1.78 6.21 -5.66
CA VAL A 72 -2.20 5.68 -4.37
C VAL A 72 -1.49 6.42 -3.23
N ALA A 73 -0.17 6.63 -3.32
CA ALA A 73 0.61 7.34 -2.32
C ALA A 73 0.13 8.79 -2.13
N ILE A 74 -0.13 9.52 -3.22
CA ILE A 74 -0.67 10.89 -3.17
C ILE A 74 -2.07 10.89 -2.54
N SER A 75 -2.92 9.92 -2.90
CA SER A 75 -4.28 9.82 -2.34
C SER A 75 -4.24 9.54 -0.84
N ASN A 76 -3.37 8.62 -0.42
CA ASN A 76 -3.14 8.27 0.97
C ASN A 76 -2.60 9.46 1.78
N LEU A 77 -1.62 10.21 1.24
CA LEU A 77 -1.11 11.45 1.83
C LEU A 77 -2.24 12.48 2.05
N ARG A 78 -3.04 12.75 1.02
CA ARG A 78 -4.18 13.68 1.10
C ARG A 78 -5.20 13.27 2.16
N GLN A 79 -5.47 11.97 2.31
CA GLN A 79 -6.38 11.47 3.33
C GLN A 79 -5.81 11.63 4.74
N ARG A 80 -4.51 11.38 4.93
CA ARG A 80 -3.82 11.54 6.22
C ARG A 80 -3.81 12.99 6.68
N THR A 81 -3.47 13.93 5.79
CA THR A 81 -3.45 15.37 6.12
C THR A 81 -4.83 15.91 6.52
N ARG A 82 -5.92 15.30 6.05
CA ARG A 82 -7.29 15.70 6.38
C ARG A 82 -7.85 15.03 7.63
N ARG A 83 -7.21 13.99 8.15
CA ARG A 83 -7.67 13.28 9.35
C ARG A 83 -7.13 13.95 10.60
N PRO A 84 -7.93 14.07 11.68
CA PRO A 84 -7.40 14.46 12.98
C PRO A 84 -6.31 13.47 13.41
N ALA A 85 -5.36 13.96 14.20
CA ALA A 85 -4.24 13.15 14.69
C ALA A 85 -4.78 11.85 15.33
N ARG A 86 -4.15 10.72 15.01
CA ARG A 86 -4.46 9.45 15.66
C ARG A 86 -4.11 9.61 17.14
N VAL A 87 -5.12 9.55 18.01
CA VAL A 87 -4.91 9.39 19.45
C VAL A 87 -4.53 7.93 19.65
N GLY A 88 -3.35 7.68 20.24
CA GLY A 88 -2.95 6.35 20.64
C GLY A 88 -3.98 5.80 21.63
N LEU A 89 -4.39 4.53 21.45
CA LEU A 89 -5.06 3.83 22.53
C LEU A 89 -3.99 3.56 23.58
N ASP A 90 -3.85 4.45 24.55
CA ASP A 90 -2.91 4.27 25.65
C ASP A 90 -3.21 2.96 26.40
N ASP A 91 -2.16 2.39 27.00
CA ASP A 91 -2.14 1.19 27.86
C ASP A 91 -3.19 1.17 28.99
N ASP A 92 -3.97 2.24 29.16
CA ASP A 92 -5.08 2.36 30.09
C ASP A 92 -6.14 1.29 29.87
N ALA A 93 -6.37 0.83 28.63
CA ALA A 93 -7.29 -0.29 28.38
C ALA A 93 -6.76 -1.62 28.96
N ALA A 94 -5.45 -1.87 28.87
CA ALA A 94 -4.81 -3.03 29.49
C ALA A 94 -4.79 -2.91 31.03
N ARG A 95 -4.63 -1.69 31.54
CA ARG A 95 -4.69 -1.39 32.98
C ARG A 95 -6.10 -1.53 33.57
N PHE A 96 -7.15 -1.30 32.78
CA PHE A 96 -8.55 -1.49 33.16
C PHE A 96 -8.94 -2.97 33.25
N LEU A 97 -8.35 -3.82 32.40
CA LEU A 97 -8.58 -5.28 32.41
C LEU A 97 -7.72 -6.03 33.45
N ALA A 98 -6.68 -5.37 33.99
CA ALA A 98 -5.76 -5.95 34.96
C ALA A 98 -6.14 -5.70 36.44
N GLN A 99 -7.27 -5.04 36.72
CA GLN A 99 -7.76 -4.87 38.10
C GLN A 99 -8.72 -6.01 38.45
N PRO A 100 -8.47 -6.78 39.52
CA PRO A 100 -9.46 -7.73 40.02
C PRO A 100 -10.60 -6.96 40.70
N ILE A 101 -11.83 -7.45 40.50
CA ILE A 101 -13.08 -6.96 41.11
C ILE A 101 -12.98 -7.03 42.64
#